data_AF-A0AAN9QXR7-F1
#
_entry.id   AF-A0AAN9QXR7-F1
#
_cell.length_a   1.000
_cell.length_b   1.000
_cell.length_c   1.000
_cell.angle_alpha   90.00
_cell.angle_beta   90.00
_cell.angle_gamma   90.00
#
_symmetry.space_group_name_H-M   'P 1'
#
loop_
_entity.id
_entity.type
_entity.pdbx_description
1 polymer ?
#
loop_
_entity_poly.entity_id
_entity_poly.type
_entity_poly.pdbx_seq_one_letter_code
_entity_poly.pdbx_strand_id
1 'polypeptide(L)'
;MKPSKFSVFVVFSLLLVANLSYARTDLGDYWKNMMKEQPMPQAIKDLVEDPQASDSGKDRFIRDFDVKPNVILYHTHVVPMKQKHKSFVKLQD
;
A
#
# COMPACT_ATOMS: atom_id res chain seq x y z
N MET A 1 16.14 -9.09 -40.79
CA MET A 1 16.28 -7.82 -40.05
C MET A 1 16.31 -8.12 -38.56
N LYS A 2 17.36 -7.70 -37.84
CA LYS A 2 17.41 -7.85 -36.38
C LYS A 2 16.48 -6.79 -35.78
N PRO A 3 15.52 -7.16 -34.92
CA PRO A 3 14.67 -6.16 -34.30
C PRO A 3 15.53 -5.24 -33.44
N SER A 4 15.34 -3.93 -33.62
CA SER A 4 15.93 -2.93 -32.74
C SER A 4 15.46 -3.17 -31.30
N LYS A 5 16.37 -3.03 -30.33
CA LYS A 5 16.04 -3.16 -28.90
C LYS A 5 14.91 -2.20 -28.50
N PHE A 6 14.85 -1.04 -29.14
CA PHE A 6 13.77 -0.07 -28.98
C PHE A 6 12.41 -0.60 -29.45
N SER A 7 12.38 -1.30 -30.60
CA SER A 7 11.14 -1.89 -31.12
C SER A 7 10.59 -2.98 -30.19
N VAL A 8 11.45 -3.82 -29.61
CA VAL A 8 11.03 -4.83 -28.62
C VAL A 8 10.45 -4.16 -27.37
N PHE A 9 11.08 -3.09 -26.89
CA PHE A 9 10.61 -2.35 -25.72
C PHE A 9 9.25 -1.68 -25.95
N VAL A 10 9.03 -1.09 -27.13
CA VAL A 10 7.75 -0.46 -27.49
C VAL A 10 6.63 -1.50 -27.57
N VAL A 11 6.88 -2.65 -28.22
CA VAL A 11 5.89 -3.73 -28.33
C VAL A 11 5.55 -4.30 -26.95
N PHE A 12 6.56 -4.50 -26.09
CA PHE A 12 6.35 -4.96 -24.71
C PHE A 12 5.54 -3.95 -23.89
N SER A 13 5.86 -2.65 -23.98
CA SER A 13 5.09 -1.60 -23.31
C SER A 13 3.63 -1.55 -23.78
N LEU A 14 3.39 -1.67 -25.09
CA LEU A 14 2.04 -1.74 -25.63
C LEU A 14 1.28 -2.96 -25.11
N LEU A 15 1.95 -4.11 -25.02
CA LEU A 15 1.37 -5.34 -24.48
C LEU A 15 1.01 -5.19 -22.99
N LEU A 16 1.83 -4.51 -22.19
CA LEU A 16 1.52 -4.23 -20.78
C LEU A 16 0.28 -3.34 -20.63
N VAL A 17 0.14 -2.30 -21.46
CA VAL A 17 -1.00 -1.37 -21.42
C VAL A 17 -2.27 -2.01 -21.97
N ALA A 18 -2.17 -2.85 -23.00
CA ALA A 18 -3.32 -3.57 -23.57
C ALA A 18 -3.88 -4.64 -22.63
N ASN A 19 -3.04 -5.21 -21.76
CA ASN A 19 -3.45 -6.14 -20.71
C ASN A 19 -3.84 -5.44 -19.41
N LEU A 20 -4.17 -4.14 -19.44
CA LEU A 20 -4.78 -3.47 -18.30
C LEU A 20 -6.18 -4.08 -18.10
N SER A 21 -6.20 -5.20 -17.39
CA SER A 21 -7.39 -5.97 -17.09
C SER A 21 -8.35 -5.04 -16.37
N TYR A 22 -9.53 -4.86 -16.96
CA TYR A 22 -10.61 -4.12 -16.35
C TYR A 22 -11.16 -4.99 -15.21
N ALA A 23 -10.45 -5.01 -14.08
CA ALA A 23 -10.70 -5.92 -12.96
C ALA A 23 -12.06 -5.69 -12.27
N ARG A 24 -12.84 -4.68 -12.72
CA ARG A 24 -14.10 -4.26 -12.13
C ARG A 24 -15.15 -3.83 -13.16
N THR A 25 -15.21 -4.48 -14.33
CA THR A 25 -16.26 -4.18 -15.32
C THR A 25 -17.61 -4.62 -14.80
N ASP A 26 -17.60 -5.66 -13.97
CA ASP A 26 -18.81 -6.34 -13.54
C ASP A 26 -18.87 -6.54 -12.04
N LEU A 27 -18.88 -5.41 -11.33
CA LEU A 27 -19.06 -5.42 -9.88
C LEU A 27 -20.47 -5.94 -9.51
N GLY A 28 -21.46 -5.69 -10.38
CA GLY A 28 -22.85 -6.12 -10.20
C GLY A 28 -23.00 -7.64 -10.20
N ASP A 29 -22.55 -8.33 -11.25
CA ASP A 29 -22.68 -9.78 -11.38
C ASP A 29 -21.74 -10.52 -10.41
N TYR A 30 -20.58 -9.94 -10.09
CA TYR A 30 -19.72 -10.46 -9.02
C TYR A 30 -20.46 -10.52 -7.68
N TRP A 31 -21.05 -9.39 -7.26
CA TRP A 31 -21.78 -9.32 -5.99
C TRP A 31 -23.03 -10.19 -6.01
N LYS A 32 -23.74 -10.24 -7.14
CA LYS A 32 -24.91 -11.11 -7.33
C LYS A 32 -24.56 -12.59 -7.13
N ASN A 33 -23.45 -13.04 -7.71
CA ASN A 33 -22.95 -14.40 -7.52
C ASN A 33 -22.50 -14.66 -6.08
N MET A 34 -21.76 -13.72 -5.47
CA MET A 34 -21.31 -13.81 -4.07
C MET A 34 -22.49 -13.92 -3.09
N MET A 35 -23.57 -13.17 -3.36
CA MET A 35 -24.77 -13.12 -2.55
C MET A 35 -25.77 -14.23 -2.86
N LYS A 36 -25.45 -15.16 -3.77
CA LYS A 36 -26.36 -16.23 -4.22
C LYS A 36 -27.72 -15.68 -4.67
N GLU A 37 -27.71 -14.69 -5.56
CA GLU A 37 -28.91 -14.02 -6.08
C GLU A 37 -29.71 -13.19 -5.05
N GLN A 38 -29.24 -13.09 -3.80
CA GLN A 38 -29.87 -12.21 -2.82
C GLN A 38 -29.51 -10.75 -3.07
N PRO A 39 -30.40 -9.81 -2.72
CA PRO A 39 -30.10 -8.39 -2.85
C PRO A 39 -28.93 -8.00 -1.93
N MET A 40 -28.09 -7.07 -2.41
CA MET A 40 -26.98 -6.54 -1.62
C MET A 40 -27.46 -5.98 -0.26
N PRO A 41 -26.79 -6.28 0.86
CA PRO A 41 -27.15 -5.76 2.16
C PRO A 41 -27.02 -4.23 2.23
N GLN A 42 -27.96 -3.57 2.89
CA GLN A 42 -28.01 -2.11 2.96
C GLN A 42 -26.77 -1.50 3.62
N ALA A 43 -26.18 -2.17 4.61
CA ALA A 43 -24.98 -1.71 5.31
C ALA A 43 -23.73 -1.60 4.42
N ILE A 44 -23.67 -2.33 3.30
CA ILE A 44 -22.54 -2.29 2.37
C ILE A 44 -22.86 -1.59 1.04
N LYS A 45 -24.14 -1.30 0.76
CA LYS A 45 -24.55 -0.57 -0.44
C LYS A 45 -23.86 0.78 -0.55
N ASP A 46 -23.72 1.49 0.57
CA ASP A 46 -23.10 2.81 0.61
C ASP A 46 -21.56 2.77 0.45
N LEU A 47 -20.95 1.60 0.66
CA LEU A 47 -19.51 1.38 0.51
C LEU A 47 -19.10 0.99 -0.91
N VAL A 48 -20.04 0.47 -1.72
CA VAL A 48 -19.77 0.16 -3.12
C VAL A 48 -19.98 1.43 -3.94
N GLU A 49 -18.89 1.95 -4.49
CA GLU A 49 -18.96 3.03 -5.47
C GLU A 49 -19.80 2.59 -6.66
N ASP A 50 -21.00 3.14 -6.78
CA ASP A 50 -21.80 3.04 -8.00
C ASP A 50 -21.05 3.79 -9.12
N PRO A 51 -20.65 3.10 -10.21
CA PRO A 51 -20.03 3.75 -11.37
C PRO A 51 -20.89 4.87 -11.97
N GLN A 52 -22.23 4.80 -11.80
CA GLN A 52 -23.19 5.80 -12.29
C GLN A 52 -23.40 6.98 -11.33
N ALA A 53 -23.00 6.86 -10.06
CA ALA A 53 -23.12 7.94 -9.07
C ALA A 53 -21.89 8.87 -9.06
N SER A 54 -21.27 9.08 -10.23
CA SER A 54 -20.02 9.80 -10.40
C SER A 54 -20.18 11.28 -10.76
N ASP A 55 -21.24 11.95 -10.28
CA ASP A 55 -21.37 13.41 -10.48
C ASP A 55 -21.97 14.21 -9.31
N SER A 56 -21.81 13.77 -8.06
CA SER A 56 -22.04 14.68 -6.94
C SER A 56 -20.93 14.63 -5.91
N GLY A 57 -20.00 15.57 -6.09
CA GLY A 57 -19.39 16.30 -4.98
C GLY A 57 -18.60 15.49 -3.96
N LYS A 58 -17.28 15.50 -4.17
CA LYS A 58 -16.26 15.69 -3.14
C LYS A 58 -16.26 14.72 -1.94
N ASP A 59 -15.18 13.94 -1.90
CA ASP A 59 -14.55 13.46 -0.67
C ASP A 59 -15.36 12.47 0.18
N ARG A 60 -15.76 11.33 -0.42
CA ARG A 60 -16.30 10.16 0.30
C ARG A 60 -15.30 9.48 1.25
N PHE A 61 -14.01 9.80 1.15
CA PHE A 61 -12.99 9.31 2.06
C PHE A 61 -12.74 10.32 3.16
N ILE A 62 -13.23 10.04 4.37
CA ILE A 62 -12.85 10.76 5.58
C ILE A 62 -11.35 10.48 5.80
N ARG A 63 -10.52 11.53 5.69
CA ARG A 63 -9.08 11.49 5.95
C ARG A 63 -8.76 12.08 7.32
N ASP A 64 -9.55 11.74 8.32
CA ASP A 64 -9.40 12.19 9.71
C ASP A 64 -8.37 11.36 10.50
N PHE A 65 -7.76 10.36 9.87
CA PHE A 65 -6.67 9.61 10.45
C PHE A 65 -5.48 10.53 10.78
N ASP A 66 -4.92 10.38 11.98
CA ASP A 66 -3.70 11.07 12.39
C ASP A 66 -2.54 10.61 11.50
N VAL A 67 -2.18 11.44 10.50
CA VAL A 67 -1.06 11.19 9.59
C VAL A 67 0.29 11.40 10.27
N LYS A 68 0.31 11.74 11.56
CA LYS A 68 1.55 11.96 12.30
C LYS A 68 2.37 10.66 12.32
N PRO A 69 3.58 10.65 11.73
CA PRO A 69 4.42 9.47 11.76
C PRO A 69 4.83 9.16 13.20
N ASN A 70 4.51 7.96 13.70
CA ASN A 70 5.03 7.46 14.96
C ASN A 70 6.31 6.66 14.70
N VAL A 71 7.46 7.18 15.12
CA VAL A 71 8.74 6.47 15.03
C VAL A 71 9.02 5.81 16.37
N ILE A 72 8.83 4.49 16.45
CA ILE A 72 9.12 3.71 17.66
C ILE A 72 10.56 3.19 17.56
N LEU A 73 11.49 3.79 18.30
CA LEU A 73 12.87 3.32 18.40
C LEU A 73 12.98 2.30 19.56
N TYR A 74 12.96 1.01 19.21
CA TYR A 74 13.30 -0.06 20.15
C TYR A 74 14.79 0.02 20.49
N HIS A 75 15.10 0.31 21.75
CA HIS A 75 16.47 0.18 22.26
C HIS A 75 16.70 -1.27 22.68
N THR A 76 17.62 -1.96 22.01
CA THR A 76 18.20 -3.18 22.60
C THR A 76 18.99 -2.74 23.82
N HIS A 77 18.56 -3.20 25.00
CA HIS A 77 19.35 -3.08 26.23
C HIS A 77 20.64 -3.88 26.10
N VAL A 78 21.68 -3.27 25.53
CA VAL A 78 23.05 -3.79 25.68
C VAL A 78 23.54 -3.41 27.07
N VAL A 79 23.68 -4.41 27.94
CA VAL A 79 24.38 -4.24 29.22
C VAL A 79 25.84 -3.90 28.89
N PRO A 80 26.37 -2.73 29.29
CA PRO A 80 27.77 -2.42 29.04
C PRO A 80 28.63 -3.34 29.91
N MET A 81 29.37 -4.25 29.27
CA MET A 81 30.38 -5.04 29.96
C MET A 81 31.50 -4.08 30.40
N LYS A 82 31.61 -3.80 31.70
CA LYS A 82 32.65 -2.93 32.23
C LYS A 82 34.03 -3.55 31.99
N GLN A 83 34.71 -3.13 30.92
CA GLN A 83 36.13 -3.39 30.75
C GLN A 83 36.90 -2.54 31.76
N LYS A 84 37.25 -3.14 32.92
CA LYS A 84 38.24 -2.55 33.83
C LYS A 84 39.62 -2.64 33.18
N HIS A 85 39.97 -1.64 32.38
CA HIS A 85 41.36 -1.41 32.02
C HIS A 85 42.06 -0.86 33.27
N LYS A 86 42.82 -1.71 33.96
CA LYS A 86 43.78 -1.26 34.98
C LYS A 86 44.93 -0.59 34.25
N SER A 87 45.10 0.71 34.44
CA SER A 87 46.40 1.36 34.23
C SER A 87 46.83 2.08 35.51
N PHE A 88 48.12 1.95 35.78
CA PHE A 88 48.81 2.25 37.02
C PHE A 88 49.19 3.73 37.11
N VAL A 89 48.96 4.30 38.30
CA VAL A 89 49.66 5.38 39.03
C VAL A 89 50.70 6.25 38.29
N LYS A 90 50.54 7.59 38.39
CA LYS A 90 51.59 8.47 38.98
C LYS A 90 51.00 9.73 39.64
N LEU A 91 51.55 10.04 40.82
CA LEU A 91 51.30 11.18 41.72
C LEU A 91 51.91 12.50 41.21
N GLN A 92 51.53 13.58 41.91
CA GLN A 92 52.10 14.95 42.00
C GLN A 92 51.21 15.99 41.29
N ASP A 93 50.78 17.10 41.90
CA ASP A 93 51.47 17.99 42.85
C ASP A 93 50.97 18.03 44.30
#